data_AF-A0AAE3LEM7-F1
#
_entry.id   AF-A0AAE3LEM7-F1
#
_cell.length_a   1.000
_cell.length_b   1.000
_cell.length_c   1.000
_cell.angle_alpha   90.00
_cell.angle_beta   90.00
_cell.angle_gamma   90.00
#
_symmetry.space_group_name_H-M   'P 1'
#
loop_
_entity.id
_entity.type
_entity.pdbx_description
1 polymer ?
#
loop_
_entity_poly.entity_id
_entity_poly.type
_entity_poly.pdbx_seq_one_letter_code
_entity_poly.pdbx_strand_id
1 'polypeptide(L)' 'MAGNFYAVVCPDCENEQIVFGKAASEVSCAVCGHTLAVPTGGEAEIEGEIVETVEAR' A
#
# COMPACT_ATOMS: atom_id res chain seq x y z
N MET A 1 17.44 4.42 -4.79
CA MET A 1 16.24 4.40 -5.65
C MET A 1 15.09 4.93 -4.82
N ALA A 2 14.37 5.94 -5.30
CA ALA A 2 13.19 6.41 -4.58
C ALA A 2 12.06 5.37 -4.66
N GLY A 3 11.04 5.53 -3.82
CA GLY A 3 9.89 4.64 -3.75
C GLY A 3 8.72 5.24 -4.50
N ASN A 4 7.82 4.40 -5.00
CA ASN A 4 6.62 4.83 -5.68
C ASN A 4 5.43 4.87 -4.71
N PHE A 5 4.40 5.61 -5.08
CA PHE A 5 3.08 5.52 -4.43
C PHE A 5 2.15 4.67 -5.28
N TYR A 6 1.40 3.79 -4.63
CA TYR A 6 0.46 2.88 -5.27
C TYR A 6 -0.95 3.15 -4.75
N ALA A 7 -1.95 3.21 -5.61
CA ALA A 7 -3.34 3.13 -5.20
C ALA A 7 -3.72 1.65 -5.07
N VAL A 8 -4.13 1.26 -3.88
CA VAL A 8 -4.43 -0.12 -3.51
C VAL A 8 -5.90 -0.20 -3.09
N VAL A 9 -6.63 -1.16 -3.64
CA VAL A 9 -7.99 -1.49 -3.19
C VAL A 9 -7.91 -2.57 -2.13
N CYS A 10 -8.49 -2.27 -0.97
CA CYS A 10 -8.58 -3.20 0.15
C CYS A 10 -9.45 -4.41 -0.22
N PRO A 11 -8.98 -5.66 -0.03
CA PRO A 11 -9.73 -6.85 -0.40
C PRO A 11 -10.97 -7.10 0.47
N ASP A 12 -11.03 -6.53 1.67
CA ASP A 12 -12.10 -6.79 2.64
C ASP A 12 -13.26 -5.79 2.57
N CYS A 13 -12.99 -4.53 2.24
CA CYS A 13 -13.99 -3.45 2.30
C CYS A 13 -14.03 -2.57 1.06
N GLU A 14 -13.30 -2.94 0.02
CA GLU A 14 -13.25 -2.25 -1.28
C GLU A 14 -12.78 -0.79 -1.19
N ASN A 15 -12.23 -0.37 -0.04
CA ASN A 15 -11.71 0.97 0.14
C ASN A 15 -10.41 1.15 -0.67
N GLU A 16 -10.38 2.18 -1.50
CA GLU A 16 -9.17 2.60 -2.22
C GLU A 16 -8.30 3.49 -1.31
N GLN A 17 -7.01 3.17 -1.23
CA GLN A 17 -6.04 3.90 -0.41
C GLN A 17 -4.69 4.00 -1.12
N ILE A 18 -4.07 5.18 -1.03
CA ILE A 18 -2.71 5.38 -1.50
C ILE A 18 -1.72 4.90 -0.45
N VAL A 19 -0.82 4.00 -0.83
CA VAL A 19 0.20 3.40 0.02
C VAL A 19 1.59 3.64 -0.55
N PHE A 20 2.57 3.92 0.31
CA PHE A 20 3.95 4.08 -0.13
C PHE A 20 4.63 2.72 -0.29
N GLY A 21 5.18 2.47 -1.49
CA GLY A 21 5.79 1.20 -1.86
C GLY A 21 7.03 0.81 -1.07
N LYS A 22 7.60 1.72 -0.27
CA LYS A 22 8.71 1.43 0.67
C LYS A 22 8.32 1.84 2.08
N ALA A 23 7.10 1.47 2.49
CA ALA A 23 6.64 1.69 3.86
C ALA A 23 7.64 1.08 4.85
N ALA A 24 8.02 1.85 5.88
CA ALA A 24 8.91 1.41 6.94
C ALA A 24 8.16 0.86 8.17
N SER A 25 6.83 0.89 8.12
CA SER A 25 5.91 0.39 9.13
C SER A 25 4.72 -0.28 8.44
N GLU A 26 4.00 -1.13 9.17
CA GLU A 26 2.73 -1.69 8.69
C GLU A 26 1.74 -0.55 8.39
N VAL A 27 1.03 -0.68 7.27
CA VAL A 27 -0.03 0.26 6.87
C VAL A 27 -1.36 -0.47 6.94
N SER A 28 -2.25 0.01 7.79
CA SER A 28 -3.61 -0.52 7.91
C SER A 28 -4.59 0.31 7.08
N CYS A 29 -5.58 -0.38 6.50
CA CYS A 29 -6.74 0.23 5.86
C CYS A 29 -7.43 1.19 6.84
N ALA A 30 -7.65 2.42 6.40
CA ALA A 30 -8.26 3.46 7.24
C ALA A 30 -9.74 3.18 7.57
N VAL A 31 -10.37 2.23 6.88
CA VAL A 31 -11.80 1.90 7.05
C VAL A 31 -11.99 0.66 7.94
N CYS A 32 -11.37 -0.47 7.59
CA CYS A 32 -11.59 -1.74 8.30
C CYS A 32 -10.42 -2.18 9.19
N GLY A 33 -9.24 -1.54 9.09
CA GLY A 33 -8.05 -1.91 9.84
C GLY A 33 -7.25 -3.09 9.27
N HIS A 34 -7.67 -3.68 8.14
CA HIS A 34 -6.91 -4.72 7.43
C HIS A 34 -5.49 -4.22 7.07
N THR A 35 -4.46 -5.03 7.21
CA THR A 35 -3.09 -4.64 6.84
C THR A 35 -2.92 -4.63 5.33
N LEU A 36 -2.71 -3.46 4.74
CA LEU A 36 -2.54 -3.27 3.29
C LEU A 36 -1.08 -3.27 2.85
N ALA A 37 -0.14 -2.95 3.74
CA ALA A 37 1.28 -3.09 3.43
C ALA A 37 2.10 -3.52 4.65
N VAL A 38 3.03 -4.43 4.41
CA VAL A 38 3.99 -4.94 5.41
C VAL A 38 5.39 -4.48 5.03
N PRO A 39 6.13 -3.81 5.93
CA PRO A 39 7.47 -3.31 5.63
C PRO A 39 8.44 -4.48 5.45
N THR A 40 9.25 -4.40 4.41
CA THR A 40 10.40 -5.29 4.22
C THR A 40 11.70 -4.49 4.27
N GLY A 41 12.85 -5.13 4.03
CA GLY A 41 14.13 -4.41 3.87
C GLY A 41 14.20 -3.51 2.63
N GLY A 42 13.19 -3.53 1.75
CA GLY A 42 13.16 -2.78 0.50
C GLY A 42 11.75 -2.32 0.15
N GLU A 43 11.15 -2.92 -0.88
CA GLU A 43 9.75 -2.66 -1.23
C GLU A 43 8.82 -3.39 -0.26
N ALA A 44 7.84 -2.65 0.27
CA ALA A 44 6.82 -3.21 1.13
C ALA A 44 5.99 -4.23 0.34
N GLU A 45 5.61 -5.31 1.01
CA GLU A 45 4.65 -6.27 0.45
C GLU A 45 3.25 -5.67 0.58
N ILE A 46 2.50 -5.59 -0.52
CA ILE A 46 1.17 -4.97 -0.57
C ILE A 46 0.12 -6.06 -0.68
N GLU A 47 -0.80 -6.08 0.30
CA GLU A 47 -1.94 -6.99 0.37
C GLU A 47 -3.18 -6.27 -0.18
N GLY A 48 -3.47 -6.46 -1.46
CA GLY A 48 -4.60 -5.84 -2.17
C GLY A 48 -4.36 -5.71 -3.66
N GLU A 49 -5.38 -5.25 -4.40
CA GLU A 49 -5.25 -4.99 -5.83
C GLU A 49 -4.60 -3.62 -6.05
N ILE A 50 -3.46 -3.57 -6.74
CA ILE A 50 -2.82 -2.32 -7.14
C ILE A 50 -3.49 -1.83 -8.43
N VAL A 51 -4.25 -0.74 -8.33
CA VAL A 51 -5.02 -0.20 -9.45
C VAL A 51 -4.16 0.73 -10.29
N GLU A 52 -3.33 1.55 -9.65
CA GLU A 52 -2.44 2.49 -10.32
C GLU A 52 -1.17 2.79 -9.53
N THR A 53 -0.13 3.25 -10.23
CA THR A 53 1.05 3.87 -9.63
C THR A 53 0.89 5.39 -9.74
N VAL A 54 0.68 6.04 -8.60
CA VAL A 54 0.28 7.45 -8.51
C VAL A 54 1.46 8.39 -8.79
N GLU A 55 2.65 8.06 -8.29
CA GLU A 55 3.85 8.88 -8.52
C GLU A 55 5.11 8.01 -8.51
N ALA A 56 5.94 8.15 -9.55
CA ALA A 56 7.27 7.56 -9.63
C ALA A 56 8.31 8.65 -9.48
N ARG A 57 9.05 8.63 -8.37
CA ARG A 57 10.15 9.56 -8.09
C ARG A 57 11.46 8.83 -7.87
#